data_AF-A0A963QU70-F1
#
_entry.id   AF-A0A963QU70-F1
#
_cell.length_a   1.000
_cell.length_b   1.000
_cell.length_c   1.000
_cell.angle_alpha   90.00
_cell.angle_beta   90.00
_cell.angle_gamma   90.00
#
_symmetry.space_group_name_H-M   'P 1'
#
loop_
_entity.id
_entity.type
_entity.pdbx_description
1 polymer ?
#
loop_
_entity_poly.entity_id
_entity_poly.type
_entity_poly.pdbx_seq_one_letter_code
_entity_poly.pdbx_strand_id
1 'polypeptide(L)' 'MIDTLRFARRIEQAGLRRDQAEAIAEGFATEARDDFASKRDLDVLYRKLVATVALMLLANLGGVWGIVASYAARGPS' A
#
# COMPACT_ATOMS: atom_id res chain seq x y z
N MET A 1 -7.48 12.47 -3.46
CA MET A 1 -8.05 13.44 -2.51
C MET A 1 -9.52 13.56 -2.85
N ILE A 2 -10.41 13.35 -1.88
CA ILE A 2 -11.86 13.45 -2.10
C ILE A 2 -12.18 14.90 -2.47
N ASP A 3 -12.98 15.10 -3.51
CA ASP A 3 -13.46 16.41 -3.93
C ASP A 3 -14.64 16.79 -3.02
N THR A 4 -14.30 17.44 -1.90
CA THR A 4 -15.22 17.82 -0.81
C THR A 4 -16.39 18.66 -1.33
N LEU A 5 -16.15 19.50 -2.35
CA LEU A 5 -17.18 20.31 -3.00
C LEU A 5 -18.14 19.49 -3.86
N ARG A 6 -17.65 18.44 -4.53
CA ARG A 6 -18.53 17.51 -5.25
C ARG A 6 -19.34 16.66 -4.28
N PHE A 7 -18.76 16.27 -3.14
CA PHE A 7 -19.42 15.49 -2.11
C PHE A 7 -20.52 16.29 -1.40
N ALA A 8 -20.22 17.52 -0.95
CA ALA A 8 -21.21 18.43 -0.38
C ALA A 8 -22.38 18.69 -1.33
N ARG A 9 -22.12 18.92 -2.63
CA ARG A 9 -23.17 19.09 -3.64
C ARG A 9 -24.07 17.86 -3.82
N ARG A 10 -23.54 16.64 -3.70
CA ARG A 10 -24.37 15.42 -3.74
C ARG A 10 -25.24 15.26 -2.50
N ILE A 11 -24.74 15.66 -1.34
CA ILE A 11 -25.47 15.62 -0.07
C ILE A 11 -26.58 16.67 -0.08
N GLU A 12 -26.32 17.87 -0.61
CA GLU A 12 -27.32 18.90 -0.83
C GLU A 12 -28.43 18.43 -1.80
N GLN A 13 -28.05 17.77 -2.90
CA GLN A 13 -29.00 17.15 -3.84
C GLN A 13 -29.82 16.01 -3.23
N ALA A 14 -29.34 15.39 -2.15
CA ALA A 14 -30.08 14.39 -1.38
C ALA A 14 -31.09 15.01 -0.38
N GLY A 15 -31.20 16.34 -0.34
CA GLY A 15 -32.19 17.07 0.46
C GLY A 15 -31.66 17.65 1.77
N LEU A 16 -30.36 17.57 2.04
CA LEU A 16 -29.76 18.26 3.18
C LEU A 16 -29.53 19.74 2.88
N ARG A 17 -29.61 20.59 3.90
CA ARG A 17 -29.24 22.00 3.77
C ARG A 17 -27.74 22.11 3.49
N ARG A 18 -27.37 23.12 2.70
CA ARG A 18 -25.99 23.36 2.27
C ARG A 18 -25.00 23.43 3.45
N ASP A 19 -25.39 24.11 4.51
CA ASP A 19 -24.61 24.29 5.74
C ASP A 19 -24.36 22.94 6.46
N GLN A 20 -25.33 22.03 6.43
CA GLN A 20 -25.16 20.67 6.95
C GLN A 20 -24.31 19.82 6.00
N ALA A 21 -24.49 19.96 4.69
CA ALA A 21 -23.74 19.23 3.68
C ALA A 21 -22.25 19.60 3.69
N GLU A 22 -21.93 20.89 3.89
CA GLU A 22 -20.55 21.38 4.06
C GLU A 22 -19.93 20.82 5.35
N ALA A 23 -20.63 20.91 6.49
CA ALA A 23 -20.13 20.36 7.76
C ALA A 23 -19.86 18.84 7.70
N ILE A 24 -20.76 18.08 7.06
CA ILE A 24 -20.58 16.63 6.86
C ILE A 24 -19.40 16.36 5.94
N ALA A 25 -19.28 17.11 4.84
CA ALA A 25 -18.18 16.93 3.90
C ALA A 25 -16.82 17.25 4.51
N GLU A 26 -16.77 18.28 5.37
CA GLU A 26 -15.55 18.72 6.06
C GLU A 26 -15.13 17.73 7.16
N GLY A 27 -16.08 17.23 7.96
CA GLY A 27 -15.83 16.16 8.92
C GLY A 27 -15.34 14.87 8.24
N PHE A 28 -15.97 14.49 7.13
CA PHE A 28 -15.56 13.32 6.36
C PHE A 28 -14.19 13.50 5.74
N ALA A 29 -13.86 14.68 5.21
CA ALA A 29 -12.52 14.95 4.66
C ALA A 29 -11.43 14.95 5.73
N THR A 30 -11.78 15.32 6.96
CA THR A 30 -10.87 15.32 8.11
C THR A 30 -10.58 13.89 8.55
N GLU A 31 -11.60 13.06 8.80
CA GLU A 31 -11.37 11.66 9.20
C GLU A 31 -10.78 10.81 8.05
N ALA A 32 -11.22 11.04 6.80
CA ALA A 32 -10.66 10.35 5.65
C ALA A 32 -9.18 10.70 5.38
N ARG A 33 -8.68 11.82 5.89
CA ARG A 33 -7.26 12.16 5.79
C ARG A 33 -6.39 11.33 6.72
N ASP A 34 -6.92 11.00 7.91
CA ASP A 34 -6.16 10.28 8.93
C ASP A 34 -6.26 8.75 8.77
N ASP A 35 -7.38 8.24 8.22
CA ASP A 35 -7.63 6.78 8.22
C ASP A 35 -7.36 6.08 6.88
N PHE A 36 -7.37 6.80 5.75
CA PHE A 36 -7.08 6.18 4.44
C PHE A 36 -5.59 6.24 4.10
N ALA A 37 -4.95 5.07 4.13
CA ALA A 37 -3.65 4.86 3.49
C ALA A 37 -3.71 5.40 2.05
N SER A 38 -2.83 6.35 1.73
CA SER A 38 -2.83 6.95 0.40
C SER A 38 -2.40 5.91 -0.64
N LYS A 39 -2.75 6.10 -1.92
CA LYS A 39 -2.23 5.25 -3.00
C LYS A 39 -0.71 5.15 -2.98
N ARG A 40 -0.03 6.22 -2.55
CA ARG A 40 1.42 6.26 -2.39
C ARG A 40 1.90 5.32 -1.27
N ASP A 41 1.17 5.23 -0.16
CA ASP A 41 1.54 4.35 0.96
C ASP A 41 1.40 2.88 0.56
N LEU A 42 0.34 2.55 -0.18
CA LEU A 42 0.17 1.22 -0.78
C LEU A 42 1.28 0.88 -1.79
N ASP A 43 1.65 1.82 -2.67
CA ASP A 43 2.76 1.62 -3.61
C ASP A 43 4.10 1.41 -2.91
N VAL A 44 4.36 2.18 -1.84
CA VAL A 44 5.57 2.02 -1.03
C VAL A 44 5.58 0.67 -0.33
N LEU A 45 4.46 0.25 0.25
CA LEU A 45 4.32 -1.05 0.91
C LEU A 45 4.51 -2.19 -0.09
N TYR A 46 3.90 -2.10 -1.27
CA TYR A 46 4.06 -3.07 -2.36
C TYR A 46 5.52 -3.20 -2.79
N ARG A 47 6.20 -2.08 -3.04
CA ARG A 47 7.63 -2.10 -3.42
C ARG A 47 8.51 -2.71 -2.33
N LYS A 48 8.25 -2.38 -1.06
CA LYS A 48 8.96 -2.99 0.08
C LYS A 48 8.74 -4.50 0.12
N LEU A 49 7.49 -4.95 0.00
CA LEU A 49 7.16 -6.37 0.00
C LEU A 49 7.85 -7.13 -1.13
N VAL A 50 7.79 -6.60 -2.37
CA VAL A 50 8.47 -7.20 -3.53
C VAL A 50 9.98 -7.27 -3.30
N ALA A 51 10.60 -6.20 -2.79
CA ALA A 51 12.04 -6.20 -2.50
C ALA A 51 12.41 -7.23 -1.43
N THR A 52 11.63 -7.34 -0.35
CA THR A 52 11.85 -8.34 0.70
C THR A 52 11.74 -9.76 0.17
N VAL A 53 10.70 -10.05 -0.62
CA VAL A 53 10.52 -11.38 -1.23
C VAL A 53 11.67 -11.70 -2.19
N ALA A 54 12.09 -10.73 -3.02
CA ALA A 54 13.22 -10.91 -3.93
C ALA A 54 14.52 -11.23 -3.18
N LEU A 55 14.80 -10.52 -2.08
CA LEU A 55 15.96 -10.79 -1.23
C LEU A 55 15.91 -12.18 -0.59
N MET A 56 14.74 -12.60 -0.10
CA MET A 56 14.57 -13.95 0.44
C MET A 56 14.84 -15.02 -0.61
N LEU A 57 14.31 -14.86 -1.83
CA LEU A 57 14.56 -15.82 -2.92
C LEU A 57 16.04 -15.86 -3.30
N LEU A 58 16.71 -14.72 -3.40
CA LEU A 58 18.15 -14.66 -3.68
C LEU A 58 18.98 -15.34 -2.59
N ALA A 59 18.63 -15.13 -1.31
CA ALA A 59 19.31 -15.79 -0.19
C ALA A 59 19.13 -17.31 -0.24
N ASN A 60 17.91 -17.78 -0.56
CA ASN A 60 17.65 -19.22 -0.73
C ASN A 60 18.43 -19.80 -1.91
N LEU A 61 18.43 -19.13 -3.06
CA LEU A 61 19.20 -19.55 -4.24
C LEU A 61 20.68 -19.61 -3.94
N GLY A 62 21.24 -18.59 -3.28
CA GLY A 62 22.64 -18.56 -2.85
C GLY A 62 22.98 -19.69 -1.87
N GLY A 63 22.09 -19.97 -0.91
CA GLY A 63 22.25 -21.08 0.02
C GLY A 63 22.30 -22.44 -0.70
N VAL A 64 21.36 -22.70 -1.61
CA VAL A 64 21.32 -23.94 -2.40
C VAL A 64 22.57 -24.06 -3.29
N TRP A 65 22.95 -22.98 -3.98
CA TRP A 65 24.16 -22.96 -4.81
C TRP A 65 25.43 -23.21 -4.00
N GLY A 66 25.53 -22.61 -2.81
CA GLY A 66 26.66 -22.84 -1.91
C GLY A 66 26.79 -24.31 -1.51
N ILE A 67 25.66 -24.97 -1.22
CA ILE A 67 25.64 -26.41 -0.92
C ILE A 67 26.11 -27.22 -2.14
N VAL A 68 25.55 -26.97 -3.33
CA VAL A 68 25.93 -27.67 -4.57
C VAL A 68 27.42 -27.48 -4.87
N ALA A 69 27.92 -26.25 -4.79
CA ALA A 69 29.34 -25.94 -4.99
C ALA A 69 30.23 -26.68 -3.97
N SER A 70 29.79 -26.82 -2.73
CA SER A 70 30.54 -27.55 -1.70
C SER A 70 30.66 -29.05 -1.99
N TYR A 71 29.65 -29.67 -2.62
CA TYR A 71 29.72 -31.06 -3.07
C TYR A 71 30.59 -31.21 -4.33
N ALA A 72 30.46 -30.29 -5.29
CA ALA A 72 31.28 -30.30 -6.50
C ALA A 72 32.79 -30.12 -6.18
N ALA A 73 33.11 -29.28 -5.19
CA ALA A 73 34.49 -29.04 -4.76
C ALA A 73 35.14 -30.24 -4.04
N ARG A 74 34.37 -31.19 -3.52
CA ARG A 74 34.91 -32.37 -2.81
C ARG A 74 35.38 -33.49 -3.74
N GLY A 75 35.02 -33.46 -5.03
CA GLY A 75 35.37 -34.50 -6.02
C GLY A 75 34.76 -35.88 -5.71
N PRO A 76 34.59 -36.77 -6.71
CA PRO A 76 34.26 -38.16 -6.44
C PRO A 76 35.46 -38.83 -5.76
N SER A 77 35.21 -39.39 -4.57
CA SER A 77 36.12 -40.27 -3.83
C SER A 77 36.44 -41.55 -4.61
#